data_AF-A0A7S4Q7U8-F1
#
_entry.id   AF-A0A7S4Q7U8-F1
#
_cell.length_a   1.000
_cell.length_b   1.000
_cell.length_c   1.000
_cell.angle_alpha   90.00
_cell.angle_beta   90.00
_cell.angle_gamma   90.00
#
_symmetry.space_group_name_H-M   'P 1'
#
loop_
_entity.id
_entity.type
_entity.pdbx_description
1 polymer ?
#
loop_
_entity_poly.entity_id
_entity_poly.type
_entity_poly.pdbx_seq_one_letter_code
_entity_poly.pdbx_strand_id
1 'polypeptide(L)'
;VSRPEHRPPPSRPSSPTALRRRRPFHAMYLARSQPEGLALALLSMVCWGSWSNTLVFCGSRLRFELYYVNYVVGILATSVLAALTLGMVGVADCRQCAASFVADDLQAGGDRFGLGIAAGAVFNLANMMLTKGIQMCGLAVAFPLCIGTALVFGTLLTHFLEGGEGSEAALLFAGVAVAFAAVCTIAWVHRLKDAQRAAAELKA
;
A
#
# COMPACT_ATOMS: atom_id res chain seq x y z
N VAL A 1 30.78 -76.85 -0.77
CA VAL A 1 29.52 -76.41 -1.42
C VAL A 1 28.65 -75.84 -0.31
N SER A 2 28.42 -74.54 -0.10
CA SER A 2 28.68 -73.31 -0.85
C SER A 2 28.62 -72.12 0.13
N ARG A 3 29.38 -71.04 -0.15
CA ARG A 3 29.51 -69.80 0.64
C ARG A 3 28.16 -69.09 0.85
N PRO A 4 27.99 -68.29 1.92
CA PRO A 4 26.92 -67.29 1.99
C PRO A 4 27.22 -66.12 1.04
N GLU A 5 26.33 -65.87 0.08
CA GLU A 5 26.42 -64.74 -0.86
C GLU A 5 26.23 -63.41 -0.14
N HIS A 6 27.25 -62.56 -0.27
CA HIS A 6 27.26 -61.18 0.18
C HIS A 6 26.47 -60.34 -0.85
N ARG A 7 25.24 -59.91 -0.53
CA ARG A 7 24.49 -58.95 -1.37
C ARG A 7 25.18 -57.57 -1.29
N PRO A 8 25.56 -56.94 -2.41
CA PRO A 8 26.04 -55.57 -2.41
C PRO A 8 24.89 -54.58 -2.12
N PRO A 9 25.17 -53.41 -1.51
CA PRO A 9 24.16 -52.39 -1.27
C PRO A 9 23.61 -51.81 -2.59
N PRO A 10 22.35 -51.38 -2.65
CA PRO A 10 21.76 -50.83 -3.86
C PRO A 10 22.53 -49.57 -4.30
N SER A 11 22.95 -49.59 -5.57
CA SER A 11 23.64 -48.50 -6.26
C SER A 11 22.83 -47.21 -6.19
N ARG A 12 23.46 -46.11 -5.75
CA ARG A 12 22.93 -44.74 -5.89
C ARG A 12 22.62 -44.50 -7.37
N PRO A 13 21.44 -43.96 -7.73
CA PRO A 13 21.17 -43.59 -9.12
C PRO A 13 22.11 -42.46 -9.54
N SER A 14 23.05 -42.80 -10.43
CA SER A 14 23.92 -41.87 -11.14
C SER A 14 23.22 -41.38 -12.40
N SER A 15 22.52 -40.25 -12.30
CA SER A 15 22.08 -39.51 -13.48
C SER A 15 21.94 -38.01 -13.14
N PRO A 16 22.85 -37.14 -13.64
CA PRO A 16 22.70 -35.69 -13.58
C PRO A 16 21.69 -35.15 -14.62
N THR A 17 20.90 -36.03 -15.25
CA THR A 17 20.11 -35.73 -16.44
C THR A 17 18.69 -35.26 -16.12
N ALA A 18 18.58 -34.41 -15.10
CA ALA A 18 17.39 -33.61 -14.86
C ALA A 18 17.84 -32.18 -14.52
N LEU A 19 18.61 -31.58 -15.43
CA LEU A 19 18.67 -30.13 -15.57
C LEU A 19 17.28 -29.66 -15.99
N ARG A 20 16.42 -29.58 -14.96
CA ARG A 20 15.17 -28.83 -14.89
C ARG A 20 15.30 -27.64 -15.82
N ARG A 21 14.59 -27.72 -16.95
CA ARG A 21 14.43 -26.67 -17.93
C ARG A 21 13.92 -25.44 -17.18
N ARG A 22 14.85 -24.60 -16.70
CA ARG A 22 14.53 -23.38 -15.94
C ARG A 22 13.90 -22.45 -16.96
N ARG A 23 12.57 -22.36 -16.91
CA ARG A 23 11.83 -21.30 -17.61
C ARG A 23 12.46 -19.96 -17.22
N PRO A 24 12.55 -18.98 -18.14
CA PRO A 24 13.00 -17.65 -17.78
C PRO A 24 11.99 -17.10 -16.75
N PHE A 25 12.39 -17.09 -15.49
CA PHE A 25 11.60 -16.53 -14.41
C PHE A 25 11.62 -15.02 -14.61
N HIS A 26 10.47 -14.47 -15.01
CA HIS A 26 10.25 -13.04 -15.03
C HIS A 26 10.19 -12.62 -13.56
N ALA A 27 11.01 -11.66 -13.18
CA ALA A 27 11.11 -11.15 -11.81
C ALA A 27 10.40 -9.80 -11.72
N MET A 28 9.91 -9.44 -10.55
CA MET A 28 9.38 -8.12 -10.23
C MET A 28 10.51 -7.16 -9.84
N TYR A 29 10.39 -5.88 -10.19
CA TYR A 29 11.33 -4.85 -9.76
C TYR A 29 11.16 -4.54 -8.26
N LEU A 30 12.20 -4.83 -7.49
CA LEU A 30 12.32 -4.54 -6.06
C LEU A 30 13.54 -3.65 -5.83
N ALA A 31 13.44 -2.72 -4.88
CA ALA A 31 14.58 -1.91 -4.46
C ALA A 31 15.69 -2.81 -3.90
N ARG A 32 16.90 -2.71 -4.44
CA ARG A 32 18.03 -3.58 -4.05
C ARG A 32 18.92 -2.94 -2.98
N SER A 33 18.81 -1.63 -2.81
CA SER A 33 19.60 -0.85 -1.86
C SER A 33 18.74 0.19 -1.15
N GLN A 34 19.16 0.59 0.05
CA GLN A 34 18.52 1.66 0.81
C GLN A 34 18.30 2.97 0.02
N PRO A 35 19.28 3.50 -0.74
CA PRO A 35 19.06 4.72 -1.52
C PRO A 35 18.06 4.54 -2.67
N GLU A 36 18.05 3.37 -3.34
CA GLU A 36 17.03 3.06 -4.36
C GLU A 36 15.63 3.03 -3.74
N GLY A 37 15.48 2.37 -2.58
CA GLY A 37 14.20 2.31 -1.86
C GLY A 37 13.73 3.68 -1.39
N LEU A 38 14.63 4.51 -0.86
CA LEU A 38 14.32 5.89 -0.46
C LEU A 38 13.92 6.74 -1.67
N ALA A 39 14.63 6.62 -2.81
CA ALA A 39 14.29 7.34 -4.02
C ALA A 39 12.89 6.97 -4.54
N LEU A 40 12.54 5.69 -4.53
CA LEU A 40 11.20 5.21 -4.91
C LEU A 40 10.12 5.67 -3.93
N ALA A 41 10.41 5.69 -2.62
CA ALA A 41 9.48 6.19 -1.61
C ALA A 41 9.24 7.70 -1.74
N LEU A 42 10.29 8.48 -2.00
CA LEU A 42 10.15 9.92 -2.25
C LEU A 42 9.38 10.18 -3.54
N LEU A 43 9.67 9.43 -4.61
CA LEU A 43 8.92 9.51 -5.86
C LEU A 43 7.44 9.18 -5.63
N SER A 44 7.12 8.14 -4.87
CA SER A 44 5.73 7.77 -4.56
C SER A 44 5.02 8.86 -3.75
N MET A 45 5.71 9.51 -2.81
CA MET A 45 5.16 10.64 -2.05
C MET A 45 4.89 11.86 -2.93
N VAL A 46 5.77 12.15 -3.90
CA VAL A 46 5.53 13.24 -4.88
C VAL A 46 4.33 12.91 -5.77
N CYS A 47 4.27 11.68 -6.30
CA CYS A 47 3.13 11.23 -7.09
C CYS A 47 1.83 11.29 -6.28
N TRP A 48 1.86 10.84 -5.03
CA TRP A 48 0.70 10.85 -4.14
C TRP A 48 0.28 12.24 -3.67
N GLY A 49 1.18 13.22 -3.58
CA GLY A 49 0.80 14.62 -3.27
C GLY A 49 0.34 15.43 -4.49
N SER A 50 0.63 14.96 -5.71
CA SER A 50 0.38 15.72 -6.94
C SER A 50 -1.11 15.93 -7.25
N TRP A 51 -1.99 15.02 -6.82
CA TRP A 51 -3.42 15.13 -7.10
C TRP A 51 -4.07 16.33 -6.41
N SER A 52 -3.76 16.63 -5.14
CA SER A 52 -4.33 17.79 -4.46
C SER A 52 -3.87 19.10 -5.11
N ASN A 53 -2.62 19.14 -5.59
CA ASN A 53 -2.09 20.30 -6.30
C ASN A 53 -2.77 20.49 -7.67
N THR A 54 -2.93 19.41 -8.43
CA THR A 54 -3.62 19.47 -9.73
C THR A 54 -5.10 19.79 -9.58
N LEU A 55 -5.74 19.38 -8.48
CA LEU A 55 -7.10 19.82 -8.13
C LEU A 55 -7.17 21.34 -7.92
N VAL A 56 -6.20 21.92 -7.20
CA VAL A 56 -6.10 23.38 -7.02
C VAL A 56 -5.89 24.09 -8.37
N PHE A 57 -5.03 23.57 -9.24
CA PHE A 57 -4.82 24.13 -10.58
C PHE A 57 -6.06 24.03 -11.48
N CYS A 58 -6.88 22.99 -11.31
CA CYS A 58 -8.13 22.84 -12.03
C CYS A 58 -9.16 23.92 -11.64
N GLY A 59 -9.11 24.39 -10.39
CA GLY A 59 -9.97 25.45 -9.87
C GLY A 59 -11.46 25.10 -10.02
N SER A 60 -12.26 26.05 -10.49
CA SER A 60 -13.69 25.86 -10.76
C SER A 60 -14.01 25.29 -12.15
N ARG A 61 -12.98 24.96 -12.96
CA ARG A 61 -13.19 24.54 -14.36
C ARG A 61 -13.79 23.14 -14.47
N LEU A 62 -13.53 22.27 -13.49
CA LEU A 62 -14.04 20.91 -13.47
C LEU A 62 -14.74 20.66 -12.14
N ARG A 63 -15.90 20.01 -12.20
CA ARG A 63 -16.56 19.52 -10.99
C ARG A 63 -15.65 18.50 -10.33
N PHE A 64 -15.54 18.58 -9.01
CA PHE A 64 -14.69 17.71 -8.23
C PHE A 64 -15.03 16.22 -8.45
N GLU A 65 -16.32 15.88 -8.61
CA GLU A 65 -16.72 14.49 -8.88
C GLU A 65 -16.12 13.96 -10.20
N LEU A 66 -16.11 14.80 -11.24
CA LEU A 66 -15.56 14.43 -12.55
C LEU A 66 -14.03 14.31 -12.50
N TYR A 67 -13.37 15.26 -11.80
CA TYR A 67 -11.93 15.20 -11.56
C TYR A 67 -11.55 13.89 -10.87
N TYR A 68 -12.29 13.53 -9.81
CA TYR A 68 -11.97 12.36 -9.01
C TYR A 68 -12.21 11.05 -9.76
N VAL A 69 -13.29 10.95 -10.55
CA VAL A 69 -13.52 9.79 -11.42
C VAL A 69 -12.37 9.61 -12.42
N ASN A 70 -11.95 10.69 -13.09
CA ASN A 70 -10.81 10.65 -14.02
C ASN A 70 -9.51 10.25 -13.32
N TYR A 71 -9.29 10.76 -12.11
CA TYR A 71 -8.14 10.42 -11.28
C TYR A 71 -8.12 8.93 -10.90
N VAL A 72 -9.25 8.37 -10.44
CA VAL A 72 -9.35 6.94 -10.07
C VAL A 72 -9.12 6.03 -11.29
N VAL A 73 -9.70 6.37 -12.45
CA VAL A 73 -9.45 5.63 -13.70
C VAL A 73 -7.99 5.72 -14.11
N GLY A 74 -7.37 6.89 -13.99
CA GLY A 74 -5.94 7.09 -14.25
C GLY A 74 -5.05 6.25 -13.33
N ILE A 75 -5.35 6.19 -12.03
CA ILE A 75 -4.64 5.32 -11.08
C ILE A 75 -4.83 3.85 -11.44
N LEU A 76 -6.04 3.42 -11.76
CA LEU A 76 -6.30 2.04 -12.15
C LEU A 76 -5.48 1.67 -13.39
N ALA A 77 -5.54 2.48 -14.45
CA ALA A 77 -4.77 2.25 -15.67
C ALA A 77 -3.27 2.23 -15.39
N THR A 78 -2.75 3.19 -14.62
CA THR A 78 -1.32 3.28 -14.27
C THR A 78 -0.89 2.09 -13.41
N SER A 79 -1.75 1.63 -12.49
CA SER A 79 -1.47 0.45 -11.65
C SER A 79 -1.40 -0.84 -12.46
N VAL A 80 -2.31 -1.03 -13.44
CA VAL A 80 -2.27 -2.17 -14.37
C VAL A 80 -1.03 -2.10 -15.25
N LEU A 81 -0.71 -0.93 -15.80
CA LEU A 81 0.51 -0.74 -16.59
C LEU A 81 1.76 -1.01 -15.74
N ALA A 82 1.83 -0.52 -14.51
CA ALA A 82 2.94 -0.78 -13.59
C ALA A 82 3.06 -2.28 -13.25
N ALA A 83 1.94 -2.96 -12.98
CA ALA A 83 1.92 -4.40 -12.72
C ALA A 83 2.41 -5.21 -13.93
N LEU A 84 2.01 -4.84 -15.15
CA LEU A 84 2.40 -5.53 -16.38
C LEU A 84 3.81 -5.14 -16.88
N THR A 85 4.36 -4.03 -16.41
CA THR A 85 5.72 -3.58 -16.76
C THR A 85 6.67 -3.91 -15.63
N LEU A 86 6.71 -3.11 -14.56
CA LEU A 86 7.59 -3.29 -13.41
C LEU A 86 7.36 -4.63 -12.68
N GLY A 87 6.16 -5.18 -12.71
CA GLY A 87 5.85 -6.51 -12.17
C GLY A 87 6.28 -7.69 -13.06
N MET A 88 6.71 -7.42 -14.29
CA MET A 88 7.14 -8.42 -15.29
C MET A 88 8.59 -8.24 -15.76
N VAL A 89 9.24 -7.10 -15.45
CA VAL A 89 10.63 -6.79 -15.84
C VAL A 89 11.63 -7.60 -15.02
N GLY A 90 12.15 -8.68 -15.62
CA GLY A 90 13.16 -9.54 -15.01
C GLY A 90 14.52 -8.85 -14.84
N VAL A 91 14.96 -8.67 -13.60
CA VAL A 91 16.35 -8.32 -13.29
C VAL A 91 17.13 -9.63 -13.08
N ALA A 92 18.09 -9.90 -13.97
CA ALA A 92 18.72 -11.21 -14.18
C ALA A 92 19.48 -11.83 -12.98
N ASP A 93 19.78 -11.06 -11.92
CA ASP A 93 20.74 -11.48 -10.89
C ASP A 93 20.16 -11.86 -9.52
N CYS A 94 18.84 -11.82 -9.32
CA CYS A 94 18.27 -12.08 -8.00
C CYS A 94 17.62 -13.47 -7.87
N ARG A 95 18.30 -14.40 -7.19
CA ARG A 95 17.80 -15.77 -6.91
C ARG A 95 16.63 -15.80 -5.90
N GLN A 96 16.47 -14.74 -5.10
CA GLN A 96 15.37 -14.55 -4.14
C GLN A 96 14.17 -13.79 -4.73
N CYS A 97 14.31 -13.16 -5.91
CA CYS A 97 13.31 -12.28 -6.51
C CYS A 97 12.54 -12.95 -7.68
N ALA A 98 12.49 -14.29 -7.73
CA ALA A 98 11.92 -15.05 -8.85
C ALA A 98 10.37 -15.06 -8.90
N ALA A 99 9.74 -14.04 -8.32
CA ALA A 99 8.29 -13.82 -8.32
C ALA A 99 7.95 -12.83 -9.44
N SER A 100 7.08 -13.23 -10.36
CA SER A 100 6.42 -12.30 -11.30
C SER A 100 5.00 -12.06 -10.81
N PHE A 101 4.43 -10.91 -11.16
CA PHE A 101 3.02 -10.60 -10.88
C PHE A 101 2.08 -11.75 -11.30
N VAL A 102 2.34 -12.38 -12.44
CA VAL A 102 1.51 -13.51 -12.93
C VAL A 102 1.71 -14.80 -12.15
N ALA A 103 2.93 -15.07 -11.66
CA ALA A 103 3.24 -16.32 -10.97
C ALA A 103 2.94 -16.28 -9.47
N ASP A 104 2.98 -15.11 -8.84
CA ASP A 104 2.75 -14.97 -7.39
C ASP A 104 1.36 -14.39 -7.08
N ASP A 105 0.94 -13.32 -7.74
CA ASP A 105 -0.33 -12.65 -7.41
C ASP A 105 -1.51 -13.27 -8.16
N LEU A 106 -1.36 -13.53 -9.47
CA LEU A 106 -2.47 -14.07 -10.28
C LEU A 106 -2.69 -15.58 -10.05
N GLN A 107 -1.66 -16.28 -9.58
CA GLN A 107 -1.72 -17.70 -9.20
C GLN A 107 -1.85 -17.91 -7.69
N ALA A 108 -1.92 -16.82 -6.90
CA ALA A 108 -2.37 -16.92 -5.52
C ALA A 108 -3.75 -17.60 -5.49
N GLY A 109 -3.97 -18.53 -4.56
CA GLY A 109 -5.26 -19.23 -4.45
C GLY A 109 -6.44 -18.26 -4.46
N GLY A 110 -7.54 -18.66 -5.14
CA GLY A 110 -8.67 -17.77 -5.45
C GLY A 110 -9.23 -17.00 -4.25
N ASP A 111 -9.16 -17.57 -3.04
CA ASP A 111 -9.58 -16.93 -1.80
C ASP A 111 -8.75 -15.68 -1.47
N ARG A 112 -7.41 -15.73 -1.63
CA ARG A 112 -6.52 -14.60 -1.34
C ARG A 112 -6.68 -13.49 -2.37
N PHE A 113 -6.83 -13.87 -3.63
CA PHE A 113 -7.10 -12.93 -4.70
C PHE A 113 -8.46 -12.23 -4.49
N GLY A 114 -9.49 -12.98 -4.11
CA GLY A 114 -10.81 -12.46 -3.75
C GLY A 114 -10.78 -11.49 -2.57
N LEU A 115 -10.02 -11.81 -1.52
CA LEU A 115 -9.79 -10.92 -0.37
C LEU A 115 -9.08 -9.62 -0.80
N GLY A 116 -8.09 -9.69 -1.69
CA GLY A 116 -7.41 -8.51 -2.23
C GLY A 116 -8.36 -7.57 -2.99
N ILE A 117 -9.23 -8.12 -3.83
CA ILE A 117 -10.26 -7.35 -4.54
C ILE A 117 -11.27 -6.74 -3.56
N ALA A 118 -11.73 -7.50 -2.57
CA ALA A 118 -12.65 -7.01 -1.54
C ALA A 118 -12.02 -5.86 -0.73
N ALA A 119 -10.77 -6.01 -0.29
CA ALA A 119 -10.03 -4.97 0.42
C ALA A 119 -9.86 -3.72 -0.45
N GLY A 120 -9.54 -3.88 -1.74
CA GLY A 120 -9.45 -2.77 -2.70
C GLY A 120 -10.77 -2.02 -2.88
N ALA A 121 -11.90 -2.74 -2.94
CA ALA A 121 -13.22 -2.14 -3.04
C ALA A 121 -13.59 -1.32 -1.78
N VAL A 122 -13.33 -1.87 -0.58
CA VAL A 122 -13.54 -1.16 0.69
C VAL A 122 -12.63 0.08 0.76
N PHE A 123 -11.37 -0.05 0.36
CA PHE A 123 -10.42 1.07 0.34
C PHE A 123 -10.84 2.17 -0.64
N ASN A 124 -11.38 1.82 -1.82
CA ASN A 124 -11.90 2.79 -2.77
C ASN A 124 -13.13 3.51 -2.23
N LEU A 125 -14.04 2.79 -1.56
CA LEU A 125 -15.20 3.39 -0.90
C LEU A 125 -14.77 4.40 0.19
N ALA A 126 -13.79 4.04 1.02
CA ALA A 126 -13.23 4.95 2.03
C ALA A 126 -12.64 6.22 1.39
N ASN A 127 -11.98 6.08 0.25
CA ASN A 127 -11.47 7.20 -0.55
C ASN A 127 -12.59 8.09 -1.13
N MET A 128 -13.72 7.52 -1.54
CA MET A 128 -14.92 8.30 -1.92
C MET A 128 -15.51 9.06 -0.73
N MET A 129 -15.48 8.48 0.47
CA MET A 129 -15.94 9.17 1.68
C MET A 129 -14.99 10.30 2.10
N LEU A 130 -13.67 10.05 2.04
CA LEU A 130 -12.64 11.06 2.26
C LEU A 130 -12.85 12.26 1.33
N THR A 131 -13.09 12.00 0.05
CA THR A 131 -13.28 13.05 -0.94
C THR A 131 -14.56 13.85 -0.76
N LYS A 132 -15.67 13.20 -0.38
CA LYS A 132 -16.86 13.95 0.08
C LYS A 132 -16.56 14.81 1.31
N GLY A 133 -15.80 14.30 2.28
CA GLY A 133 -15.32 15.07 3.42
C GLY A 133 -14.55 16.32 2.98
N ILE A 134 -13.61 16.16 2.04
CA ILE A 134 -12.82 17.27 1.47
C ILE A 134 -13.73 18.32 0.82
N GLN A 135 -14.78 17.92 0.09
CA GLN A 135 -15.73 18.87 -0.48
C GLN A 135 -16.51 19.66 0.59
N MET A 136 -16.83 19.03 1.72
CA MET A 136 -17.65 19.63 2.77
C MET A 136 -16.86 20.55 3.71
N CYS A 137 -15.71 20.10 4.21
CA CYS A 137 -14.92 20.83 5.23
C CYS A 137 -13.55 21.31 4.71
N GLY A 138 -13.23 21.07 3.45
CA GLY A 138 -11.98 21.48 2.83
C GLY A 138 -10.81 20.53 3.12
N LEU A 139 -9.78 20.62 2.29
CA LEU A 139 -8.59 19.75 2.36
C LEU A 139 -7.85 19.84 3.70
N ALA A 140 -7.77 21.05 4.28
CA ALA A 140 -7.06 21.30 5.55
C ALA A 140 -7.67 20.57 6.75
N VAL A 141 -8.98 20.30 6.72
CA VAL A 141 -9.72 19.69 7.83
C VAL A 141 -9.94 18.20 7.59
N ALA A 142 -10.39 17.85 6.39
CA ALA A 142 -10.74 16.47 6.05
C ALA A 142 -9.53 15.53 6.10
N PHE A 143 -8.36 15.98 5.63
CA PHE A 143 -7.19 15.12 5.50
C PHE A 143 -6.62 14.67 6.87
N PRO A 144 -6.35 15.58 7.83
CA PRO A 144 -5.88 15.15 9.15
C PRO A 144 -6.93 14.35 9.93
N LEU A 145 -8.22 14.70 9.79
CA LEU A 145 -9.29 13.95 10.48
C LEU A 145 -9.42 12.52 9.93
N CYS A 146 -9.58 12.35 8.62
CA CYS A 146 -9.80 11.01 8.05
C CYS A 146 -8.54 10.14 8.10
N ILE A 147 -7.38 10.66 7.67
CA ILE A 147 -6.14 9.85 7.64
C ILE A 147 -5.59 9.65 9.05
N GLY A 148 -5.65 10.69 9.90
CA GLY A 148 -5.19 10.59 11.28
C GLY A 148 -6.03 9.61 12.11
N THR A 149 -7.35 9.61 11.95
CA THR A 149 -8.21 8.61 12.61
C THR A 149 -7.96 7.21 12.07
N ALA A 150 -7.85 7.04 10.74
CA ALA A 150 -7.53 5.75 10.14
C ALA A 150 -6.18 5.20 10.62
N LEU A 151 -5.17 6.06 10.81
CA LEU A 151 -3.88 5.67 11.37
C LEU A 151 -4.03 5.19 12.82
N VAL A 152 -4.68 5.98 13.69
CA VAL A 152 -4.88 5.61 15.10
C VAL A 152 -5.63 4.29 15.22
N PHE A 153 -6.78 4.15 14.56
CA PHE A 153 -7.58 2.93 14.62
C PHE A 153 -6.90 1.74 13.95
N GLY A 154 -6.27 1.95 12.79
CA GLY A 154 -5.57 0.90 12.05
C GLY A 154 -4.42 0.33 12.87
N THR A 155 -3.59 1.19 13.46
CA THR A 155 -2.47 0.76 14.30
C THR A 155 -2.95 0.00 15.55
N LEU A 156 -4.02 0.46 16.20
CA LEU A 156 -4.61 -0.26 17.35
C LEU A 156 -5.15 -1.62 16.93
N LEU A 157 -5.92 -1.68 15.84
CA LEU A 157 -6.52 -2.91 15.34
C LEU A 157 -5.44 -3.95 14.98
N THR A 158 -4.41 -3.54 14.23
CA THR A 158 -3.29 -4.43 13.86
C THR A 158 -2.59 -4.96 15.10
N HIS A 159 -2.31 -4.10 16.09
CA HIS A 159 -1.67 -4.52 17.34
C HIS A 159 -2.49 -5.58 18.11
N PHE A 160 -3.81 -5.41 18.20
CA PHE A 160 -4.68 -6.37 18.88
C PHE A 160 -4.84 -7.70 18.13
N LEU A 161 -4.82 -7.68 16.79
CA LEU A 161 -4.92 -8.89 15.98
C LEU A 161 -3.63 -9.71 15.96
N GLU A 162 -2.47 -9.06 15.93
CA GLU A 162 -1.16 -9.71 15.86
C GLU A 162 -0.58 -10.08 17.23
N GLY A 163 -1.32 -9.86 18.32
CA GLY A 163 -0.90 -10.25 19.68
C GLY A 163 0.29 -9.47 20.23
N GLY A 164 0.69 -8.36 19.58
CA GLY A 164 1.80 -7.51 20.01
C GLY A 164 3.20 -8.08 19.79
N GLU A 165 3.35 -9.19 19.04
CA GLU A 165 4.66 -9.78 18.75
C GLU A 165 5.51 -8.84 17.87
N GLY A 166 6.71 -8.48 18.34
CA GLY A 166 7.70 -7.71 17.57
C GLY A 166 7.58 -6.19 17.63
N SER A 167 6.59 -5.62 18.33
CA SER A 167 6.48 -4.17 18.52
C SER A 167 6.91 -3.77 19.92
N GLU A 168 7.77 -2.74 20.03
CA GLU A 168 7.93 -2.02 21.29
C GLU A 168 6.63 -1.28 21.61
N ALA A 169 5.71 -1.98 22.28
CA ALA A 169 4.35 -1.51 22.55
C ALA A 169 4.36 -0.10 23.16
N ALA A 170 5.32 0.21 24.03
CA ALA A 170 5.49 1.54 24.59
C ALA A 170 5.71 2.64 23.53
N LEU A 171 6.59 2.42 22.54
CA LEU A 171 6.83 3.37 21.46
C LEU A 171 5.63 3.48 20.52
N LEU A 172 4.97 2.36 20.22
CA LEU A 172 3.78 2.35 19.36
C LEU A 172 2.63 3.11 20.01
N PHE A 173 2.31 2.83 21.28
CA PHE A 173 1.24 3.54 22.00
C PHE A 173 1.60 5.01 22.25
N ALA A 174 2.87 5.33 22.50
CA ALA A 174 3.32 6.72 22.58
C ALA A 174 3.09 7.45 21.25
N GLY A 175 3.48 6.85 20.13
CA GLY A 175 3.24 7.40 18.80
C GLY A 175 1.75 7.59 18.49
N VAL A 176 0.92 6.59 18.82
CA VAL A 176 -0.55 6.66 18.66
C VAL A 176 -1.15 7.76 19.55
N ALA A 177 -0.68 7.92 20.79
CA ALA A 177 -1.16 8.96 21.69
C ALA A 177 -0.82 10.37 21.15
N VAL A 178 0.39 10.56 20.62
CA VAL A 178 0.80 11.81 19.98
C VAL A 178 -0.02 12.09 18.73
N ALA A 179 -0.23 11.08 17.87
CA ALA A 179 -1.05 11.21 16.67
C ALA A 179 -2.51 11.57 17.03
N PHE A 180 -3.09 10.91 18.03
CA PHE A 180 -4.43 11.18 18.51
C PHE A 180 -4.56 12.60 19.09
N ALA A 181 -3.58 13.04 19.89
CA ALA A 181 -3.54 14.39 20.42
C ALA A 181 -3.44 15.44 19.30
N ALA A 182 -2.66 15.16 18.24
CA ALA A 182 -2.57 16.03 17.07
C ALA A 182 -3.93 16.15 16.35
N VAL A 183 -4.64 15.04 16.11
CA VAL A 183 -5.98 15.06 15.50
C VAL A 183 -6.96 15.88 16.34
N CYS A 184 -6.96 15.68 17.66
CA CYS A 184 -7.81 16.43 18.58
C CYS A 184 -7.50 17.93 18.57
N THR A 185 -6.21 18.28 18.54
CA THR A 185 -5.76 19.68 18.51
C THR A 185 -6.15 20.37 17.20
N ILE A 186 -6.03 19.69 16.07
CA ILE A 186 -6.48 20.19 14.76
C ILE A 186 -7.99 20.46 14.81
N ALA A 187 -8.78 19.49 15.26
CA ALA A 187 -10.23 19.65 15.40
C ALA A 187 -10.60 20.85 16.28
N TRP A 188 -9.91 21.00 17.42
CA TRP A 188 -10.11 22.12 18.33
C TRP A 188 -9.80 23.48 17.68
N VAL A 189 -8.62 23.61 17.05
CA VAL A 189 -8.18 24.88 16.43
C VAL A 189 -9.13 25.28 15.31
N HIS A 190 -9.62 24.33 14.52
CA HIS A 190 -10.61 24.61 13.48
C HIS A 190 -11.94 25.10 14.05
N ARG A 191 -12.44 24.50 15.13
CA ARG A 191 -13.64 25.01 15.82
C ARG A 191 -13.47 26.44 16.32
N LEU A 192 -12.30 26.77 16.88
CA LEU A 192 -11.99 28.13 17.31
C LEU A 192 -11.97 29.12 16.14
N LYS A 193 -11.34 28.73 15.03
CA LYS A 193 -11.27 29.55 13.81
C LYS A 193 -12.66 29.83 13.23
N ASP A 194 -13.54 28.83 13.20
CA ASP A 194 -14.90 28.99 12.70
C ASP A 194 -15.73 29.91 13.62
N ALA A 195 -15.58 29.78 14.95
CA ALA A 195 -16.22 30.68 15.92
C ALA A 195 -15.72 32.13 15.79
N GLN A 196 -14.42 32.33 15.55
CA GLN A 196 -13.83 33.66 15.32
C GLN A 196 -14.34 34.29 14.02
N ARG A 197 -14.49 33.50 12.95
CA ARG A 197 -15.06 33.98 11.68
C ARG A 197 -16.51 34.43 11.86
N ALA A 198 -17.34 33.63 12.50
CA ALA A 198 -18.73 33.98 12.76
C ALA A 198 -18.85 35.27 13.61
N ALA A 199 -18.00 35.42 14.63
CA ALA A 199 -17.96 36.63 15.46
C ALA A 199 -17.45 37.87 14.71
N ALA A 200 -16.61 37.70 13.69
CA ALA A 200 -16.16 38.80 12.84
C ALA A 200 -17.24 39.23 11.83
N GLU A 201 -17.97 38.27 11.25
CA GLU A 201 -19.09 38.54 10.34
C GLU A 201 -20.24 39.28 11.02
N LEU A 202 -20.53 38.98 12.30
CA LEU A 202 -21.53 39.71 13.10
C LEU A 202 -21.15 41.17 13.42
N LYS A 203 -19.87 41.52 13.30
CA LYS A 203 -19.36 42.88 13.57
C LYS A 203 -19.22 43.74 12.32
N ALA A 204 -19.33 43.13 11.13
CA ALA A 204 -19.26 43.80 9.83
C ALA A 204 -20.65 44.25 9.38
#